data_AF-A0A5K1H7U7-F1
#
_entry.id   AF-A0A5K1H7U7-F1
#
_cell.length_a   1.000
_cell.length_b   1.000
_cell.length_c   1.000
_cell.angle_alpha   90.00
_cell.angle_beta   90.00
_cell.angle_gamma   90.00
#
_symmetry.space_group_name_H-M   'P 1'
#
loop_
_entity.id
_entity.type
_entity.pdbx_description
1 polymer ?
#
loop_
_entity_poly.entity_id
_entity_poly.type
_entity_poly.pdbx_seq_one_letter_code
_entity_poly.pdbx_strand_id
1 'polypeptide(L)'
;HLKARLVACEFDQVPGVDFLETFSPVIKPATIRIVLTLAPSHNWAIQQIVVKNAFLYGDLDQTMFIEQPPGFIDNQKPSYVCQQHKALYGLRQAPRAWYDWFGTYLLSKGFLSSISDSSLFIHKDGRGIILLLKYVDEIILTGSHLMLLQEFIRYIRDIFITSLDLSFQ
;
A
#
# COMPACT_ATOMS: atom_id res chain seq x y z
N HIS A 1 -1.06 25.60 1.97
CA HIS A 1 -1.12 24.66 0.83
C HIS A 1 -2.27 23.68 1.02
N LEU A 2 -3.29 23.73 0.15
CA LEU A 2 -4.28 22.65 0.06
C LEU A 2 -3.66 21.47 -0.68
N LYS A 3 -3.80 20.25 -0.15
CA LYS A 3 -3.45 19.02 -0.87
C LYS A 3 -4.72 18.47 -1.49
N ALA A 4 -4.82 18.55 -2.81
CA ALA A 4 -5.86 17.87 -3.58
C ALA A 4 -5.41 16.43 -3.91
N ARG A 5 -6.35 15.49 -3.98
CA ARG A 5 -6.13 14.12 -4.45
C ARG A 5 -7.14 13.84 -5.56
N LEU A 6 -6.68 13.20 -6.63
CA LEU A 6 -7.58 12.61 -7.61
C LEU A 6 -8.18 11.34 -7.02
N VAL A 7 -9.50 11.29 -6.95
CA VAL A 7 -10.27 10.15 -6.44
C VAL A 7 -11.19 9.71 -7.56
N ALA A 8 -11.13 8.44 -7.91
CA ALA A 8 -12.04 7.86 -8.88
C ALA A 8 -13.44 7.73 -8.27
N CYS A 9 -14.46 8.00 -9.08
CA CYS A 9 -15.85 7.84 -8.67
C CYS A 9 -16.28 6.39 -8.92
N GLU A 10 -16.79 5.69 -7.90
CA GLU A 10 -17.09 4.26 -7.99
C GLU A 10 -18.53 3.92 -8.42
N PHE A 11 -19.39 4.91 -8.62
CA PHE A 11 -20.84 4.70 -8.77
C PHE A 11 -21.22 3.79 -9.95
N ASP A 12 -20.40 3.75 -10.99
CA ASP A 12 -20.69 3.00 -12.22
C ASP A 12 -19.90 1.67 -12.32
N GLN A 13 -19.13 1.26 -11.30
CA GLN A 13 -18.36 0.01 -11.39
C GLN A 13 -19.26 -1.22 -11.27
N VAL A 14 -19.16 -2.12 -12.26
CA VAL A 14 -19.91 -3.38 -12.35
C VAL A 14 -19.03 -4.58 -11.94
N PRO A 15 -19.42 -5.35 -10.91
CA PRO A 15 -18.73 -6.59 -10.55
C PRO A 15 -18.70 -7.59 -11.73
N GLY A 16 -17.55 -8.23 -11.96
CA GLY A 16 -17.35 -9.16 -13.07
C GLY A 16 -16.97 -8.51 -14.40
N VAL A 17 -17.05 -7.18 -14.51
CA VAL A 17 -16.60 -6.40 -15.67
C VAL A 17 -15.42 -5.52 -15.28
N ASP A 18 -15.62 -4.65 -14.29
CA ASP A 18 -14.61 -3.65 -13.88
C ASP A 18 -13.70 -4.15 -12.76
N PHE A 19 -14.15 -5.16 -12.01
CA PHE A 19 -13.36 -5.83 -10.99
C PHE A 19 -13.86 -7.25 -10.72
N LEU A 20 -12.94 -8.14 -10.34
CA LEU A 20 -13.25 -9.52 -9.94
C LEU A 20 -13.17 -9.71 -8.42
N GLU A 21 -12.09 -9.24 -7.80
CA GLU A 21 -11.90 -9.27 -6.35
C GLU A 21 -11.55 -7.88 -5.81
N THR A 22 -12.17 -7.50 -4.70
CA THR A 22 -11.97 -6.19 -4.05
C THR A 22 -11.48 -6.32 -2.62
N PHE A 23 -11.56 -7.53 -2.04
CA PHE A 23 -11.18 -7.77 -0.67
C PHE A 23 -9.66 -7.72 -0.50
N SER A 24 -9.18 -6.67 0.18
CA SER A 24 -7.85 -6.65 0.78
C SER A 24 -7.92 -7.23 2.18
N PRO A 25 -6.95 -8.06 2.59
CA PRO A 25 -6.84 -8.50 3.96
C PRO A 25 -6.79 -7.34 4.95
N VAL A 26 -7.55 -7.48 6.04
CA VAL A 26 -7.52 -6.59 7.19
C VAL A 26 -6.83 -7.32 8.33
N ILE A 27 -5.90 -6.63 8.97
CA ILE A 27 -5.17 -7.16 10.10
C ILE A 27 -6.11 -7.60 11.22
N LYS A 28 -5.87 -8.78 11.77
CA LYS A 28 -6.70 -9.30 12.86
C LYS A 28 -6.37 -8.56 14.16
N PRO A 29 -7.37 -8.16 14.96
CA PRO A 29 -7.13 -7.52 16.26
C PRO A 29 -6.26 -8.36 17.20
N ALA A 30 -6.35 -9.69 17.13
CA ALA A 30 -5.49 -10.60 17.90
C ALA A 30 -4.02 -10.42 17.55
N THR A 31 -3.69 -10.31 16.26
CA THR A 31 -2.32 -10.09 15.76
C THR A 31 -1.77 -8.76 16.26
N ILE A 32 -2.57 -7.69 16.20
CA ILE A 32 -2.17 -6.38 16.75
C ILE A 32 -1.82 -6.53 18.24
N ARG A 33 -2.70 -7.14 19.05
CA ARG A 33 -2.47 -7.31 20.49
C ARG A 33 -1.21 -8.11 20.78
N ILE A 34 -0.96 -9.19 20.03
CA ILE A 34 0.24 -10.02 20.16
C ILE A 34 1.49 -9.18 19.89
N VAL A 35 1.55 -8.48 18.76
CA VAL A 35 2.72 -7.66 18.40
C VAL A 35 2.94 -6.52 19.40
N LEU A 36 1.87 -5.81 19.79
CA LEU A 36 1.94 -4.72 20.76
C LEU A 36 2.28 -5.17 22.18
N THR A 37 2.11 -6.45 22.50
CA THR A 37 2.52 -7.03 23.79
C THR A 37 3.95 -7.57 23.72
N LEU A 38 4.31 -8.21 22.61
CA LEU A 38 5.62 -8.81 22.38
C LEU A 38 6.73 -7.76 22.27
N ALA A 39 6.49 -6.67 21.54
CA ALA A 39 7.48 -5.63 21.35
C ALA A 39 7.98 -5.04 22.69
N PRO A 40 7.12 -4.54 23.59
CA PRO A 40 7.57 -4.02 24.88
C PRO A 40 8.15 -5.10 25.80
N SER A 41 7.64 -6.35 25.77
CA SER A 41 8.20 -7.43 26.61
C SER A 41 9.64 -7.78 26.27
N HIS A 42 10.09 -7.45 25.05
CA HIS A 42 11.47 -7.65 24.60
C HIS A 42 12.23 -6.33 24.36
N ASN A 43 11.70 -5.18 24.79
CA ASN A 43 12.27 -3.86 24.55
C ASN A 43 12.52 -3.54 23.05
N TRP A 44 11.65 -4.03 22.17
CA TRP A 44 11.71 -3.73 20.74
C TRP A 44 11.06 -2.39 20.44
N ALA A 45 11.68 -1.62 19.55
CA ALA A 45 11.10 -0.39 19.05
C ALA A 45 9.87 -0.70 18.17
N ILE A 46 8.83 0.11 18.27
CA ILE A 46 7.68 0.12 17.35
C ILE A 46 7.78 1.39 16.53
N GLN A 47 7.61 1.26 15.21
CA GLN A 47 7.67 2.35 14.25
C GLN A 47 6.48 2.26 13.30
N GLN A 48 5.84 3.39 13.02
CA GLN A 48 4.74 3.47 12.07
C GLN A 48 5.18 4.30 10.86
N ILE A 49 4.83 3.83 9.68
CA ILE A 49 5.06 4.50 8.40
C ILE A 49 3.70 4.67 7.72
N VAL A 50 3.41 5.89 7.30
CA VAL A 50 2.24 6.20 6.46
C VAL A 50 2.73 6.32 5.01
N VAL A 51 2.25 5.42 4.16
CA VAL A 51 2.58 5.42 2.73
C VAL A 51 1.64 6.40 2.02
N LYS A 52 2.22 7.48 1.48
CA LYS A 52 1.45 8.40 0.64
C LYS A 52 1.24 7.76 -0.73
N ASN A 53 0.03 7.88 -1.25
CA ASN A 53 -0.33 7.38 -2.58
C ASN A 53 -0.09 5.88 -2.74
N ALA A 54 -0.31 5.11 -1.67
CA ALA A 54 -0.13 3.66 -1.62
C ALA A 54 -0.81 2.94 -2.80
N PHE A 55 -2.00 3.39 -3.19
CA PHE A 55 -2.75 2.77 -4.28
C PHE A 55 -2.10 2.98 -5.66
N LEU A 56 -1.31 4.04 -5.88
CA LEU A 56 -0.64 4.26 -7.16
C LEU A 56 0.44 3.21 -7.48
N TYR A 57 0.87 2.42 -6.48
CA TYR A 57 1.79 1.31 -6.71
C TYR A 57 1.07 0.04 -7.18
N GLY A 58 -0.23 -0.08 -6.89
CA GLY A 58 -1.04 -1.20 -7.35
C GLY A 58 -1.35 -1.07 -8.84
N ASP A 59 -1.06 -2.12 -9.59
CA ASP A 59 -1.51 -2.25 -10.97
C ASP A 59 -2.99 -2.67 -11.00
N LEU A 60 -3.70 -2.22 -12.03
CA LEU A 60 -5.08 -2.66 -12.29
C LEU A 60 -5.05 -3.82 -13.27
N ASP A 61 -5.69 -4.94 -12.92
CA ASP A 61 -5.83 -6.08 -13.82
C ASP A 61 -6.80 -5.78 -14.97
N GLN A 62 -7.77 -4.89 -14.74
CA GLN A 62 -8.76 -4.46 -15.71
C GLN A 62 -8.43 -3.07 -16.26
N THR A 63 -8.66 -2.87 -17.56
CA THR A 63 -8.58 -1.54 -18.16
C THR A 63 -9.78 -0.73 -17.69
N MET A 64 -9.51 0.39 -17.01
CA MET A 64 -10.57 1.30 -16.56
C MET A 64 -10.38 2.68 -17.16
N PHE A 65 -11.51 3.36 -17.32
CA PHE A 65 -11.56 4.72 -17.82
C PHE A 65 -12.23 5.63 -16.81
N ILE A 66 -11.72 6.84 -16.67
CA ILE A 66 -12.33 7.89 -15.86
C ILE A 66 -12.61 9.11 -16.72
N GLU A 67 -13.60 9.90 -16.34
CA GLU A 67 -13.82 11.21 -16.95
C GLU A 67 -12.58 12.10 -16.76
N GLN A 68 -12.40 13.04 -17.69
CA GLN A 68 -11.34 14.02 -17.58
C GLN A 68 -11.53 14.87 -16.31
N PRO A 69 -10.51 14.98 -15.45
CA PRO A 69 -10.67 15.69 -14.20
C PRO A 69 -10.97 17.18 -14.44
N PRO A 70 -11.81 17.82 -13.60
CA PRO A 70 -12.06 19.25 -13.69
C PRO A 70 -10.75 20.05 -13.70
N GLY A 71 -10.58 20.92 -14.70
CA GLY A 71 -9.35 21.69 -14.91
C GLY A 71 -8.30 21.04 -15.81
N PHE A 72 -8.52 19.79 -16.25
CA PHE A 72 -7.64 19.06 -17.17
C PHE A 72 -8.37 18.57 -18.44
N ILE A 73 -9.56 19.11 -18.70
CA ILE A 73 -10.35 18.79 -19.89
C ILE A 73 -9.62 19.32 -21.13
N ASP A 74 -9.36 18.44 -22.08
CA ASP A 74 -8.84 18.80 -23.40
C ASP A 74 -9.91 19.56 -24.18
N ASN A 75 -9.66 20.84 -24.47
CA ASN A 75 -10.57 21.71 -25.22
C ASN A 75 -10.85 21.19 -26.64
N GLN A 76 -9.93 20.44 -27.25
CA GLN A 76 -10.14 19.84 -28.58
C GLN A 76 -10.92 18.53 -28.50
N LYS A 77 -10.90 17.87 -27.34
CA LYS A 77 -11.49 16.54 -27.12
C LYS A 77 -12.25 16.49 -25.79
N PRO A 78 -13.28 17.32 -25.61
CA PRO A 78 -13.96 17.45 -24.32
C PRO A 78 -14.71 16.17 -23.90
N SER A 79 -15.06 15.30 -24.85
CA SER A 79 -15.76 14.03 -24.60
C SER A 79 -14.83 12.83 -24.39
N TYR A 80 -13.51 13.03 -24.44
CA TYR A 80 -12.58 11.93 -24.22
C TYR A 80 -12.55 11.52 -22.75
N VAL A 81 -12.11 10.29 -22.51
CA VAL A 81 -11.90 9.71 -21.18
C VAL A 81 -10.43 9.37 -20.99
N CYS A 82 -9.97 9.38 -19.75
CA CYS A 82 -8.61 9.01 -19.40
C CYS A 82 -8.55 7.51 -19.12
N GLN A 83 -7.64 6.79 -19.78
CA GLN A 83 -7.32 5.41 -19.42
C GLN A 83 -6.45 5.39 -18.17
N GLN A 84 -6.87 4.60 -17.17
CA GLN A 84 -6.20 4.50 -15.89
C GLN A 84 -5.30 3.25 -15.85
N HIS A 85 -4.01 3.47 -15.60
CA HIS A 85 -3.02 2.39 -15.53
C HIS A 85 -2.70 1.94 -14.09
N LYS A 86 -2.91 2.82 -13.11
CA LYS A 86 -2.61 2.59 -11.69
C LYS A 86 -3.86 2.72 -10.84
N ALA A 87 -3.94 1.98 -9.74
CA ALA A 87 -5.08 2.09 -8.84
C ALA A 87 -5.15 3.48 -8.17
N LEU A 88 -6.34 4.08 -8.17
CA LEU A 88 -6.62 5.36 -7.51
C LEU A 88 -7.48 5.13 -6.27
N TYR A 89 -7.43 6.09 -5.36
CA TYR A 89 -8.41 6.18 -4.28
C TYR A 89 -9.83 6.21 -4.86
N GLY A 90 -10.78 5.58 -4.17
CA GLY A 90 -12.17 5.47 -4.59
C GLY A 90 -12.46 4.20 -5.40
N LEU A 91 -11.47 3.57 -6.04
CA LEU A 91 -11.68 2.28 -6.69
C LEU A 91 -11.82 1.14 -5.68
N ARG A 92 -12.78 0.24 -5.91
CA ARG A 92 -13.04 -0.89 -5.01
C ARG A 92 -11.88 -1.88 -4.93
N GLN A 93 -11.13 -2.06 -6.01
CA GLN A 93 -9.98 -2.97 -6.07
C GLN A 93 -8.66 -2.34 -5.62
N ALA A 94 -8.60 -1.02 -5.42
CA ALA A 94 -7.34 -0.33 -5.11
C ALA A 94 -6.63 -0.84 -3.84
N PRO A 95 -7.33 -1.12 -2.72
CA PRO A 95 -6.69 -1.68 -1.54
C PRO A 95 -6.06 -3.06 -1.80
N ARG A 96 -6.71 -3.89 -2.63
CA ARG A 96 -6.23 -5.23 -2.98
C ARG A 96 -5.02 -5.17 -3.90
N ALA A 97 -5.07 -4.36 -4.96
CA ALA A 97 -3.93 -4.12 -5.85
C ALA A 97 -2.68 -3.65 -5.08
N TRP A 98 -2.87 -2.73 -4.13
CA TRP A 98 -1.80 -2.30 -3.24
C TRP A 98 -1.28 -3.42 -2.33
N TYR A 99 -2.19 -4.24 -1.77
CA TYR A 99 -1.80 -5.40 -0.96
C TYR A 99 -0.96 -6.39 -1.77
N ASP A 100 -1.38 -6.74 -2.98
CA ASP A 100 -0.70 -7.73 -3.81
C ASP A 100 0.67 -7.24 -4.27
N TRP A 101 0.77 -5.99 -4.72
CA TRP A 101 2.04 -5.39 -5.10
C TRP A 101 3.02 -5.34 -3.92
N PHE A 102 2.59 -4.80 -2.78
CA PHE A 102 3.46 -4.64 -1.62
C PHE A 102 3.81 -5.99 -0.97
N GLY A 103 2.87 -6.92 -0.93
CA GLY A 103 3.11 -8.28 -0.47
C GLY A 103 4.16 -8.98 -1.31
N THR A 104 3.99 -8.99 -2.64
CA THR A 104 4.98 -9.55 -3.59
C THR A 104 6.35 -8.89 -3.42
N TYR A 105 6.35 -7.57 -3.27
CA TYR A 105 7.56 -6.81 -2.99
C TYR A 105 8.27 -7.26 -1.71
N LEU A 106 7.55 -7.41 -0.59
CA LEU A 106 8.12 -7.89 0.67
C LEU A 106 8.68 -9.31 0.55
N LEU A 107 7.97 -10.22 -0.14
CA LEU A 107 8.45 -11.57 -0.42
C LEU A 107 9.77 -11.55 -1.19
N SER A 108 9.90 -10.67 -2.20
CA SER A 108 11.14 -10.48 -2.95
C SER A 108 12.32 -9.98 -2.09
N LYS A 109 12.02 -9.37 -0.94
CA LYS A 109 13.00 -8.90 0.06
C LYS A 109 13.25 -9.92 1.18
N GLY A 110 12.76 -11.15 1.03
CA GLY A 110 12.99 -12.23 1.97
C GLY A 110 12.06 -12.23 3.18
N PHE A 111 10.99 -11.42 3.18
CA PHE A 111 9.92 -11.58 4.15
C PHE A 111 9.09 -12.82 3.81
N LEU A 112 8.50 -13.40 4.84
CA LEU A 112 7.50 -14.46 4.72
C LEU A 112 6.15 -13.92 5.20
N SER A 113 5.08 -14.23 4.48
CA SER A 113 3.72 -13.95 4.94
C SER A 113 3.32 -14.97 6.02
N SER A 114 2.68 -14.50 7.08
CA SER A 114 2.18 -15.35 8.15
C SER A 114 0.94 -16.13 7.70
N ILE A 115 0.93 -17.44 7.95
CA ILE A 115 -0.20 -18.33 7.66
C ILE A 115 -1.42 -17.93 8.51
N SER A 116 -1.20 -17.46 9.74
CA SER A 116 -2.28 -17.13 10.67
C SER A 116 -2.94 -15.77 10.38
N ASP A 117 -2.19 -14.85 9.77
CA ASP A 117 -2.68 -13.52 9.41
C ASP A 117 -1.88 -12.98 8.22
N SER A 118 -2.52 -12.86 7.06
CA SER A 118 -1.91 -12.40 5.82
C SER A 118 -1.46 -10.93 5.86
N SER A 119 -1.89 -10.14 6.85
CA SER A 119 -1.39 -8.78 7.08
C SER A 119 -0.09 -8.73 7.89
N LEU A 120 0.38 -9.86 8.43
CA LEU A 120 1.66 -9.98 9.14
C LEU A 120 2.72 -10.59 8.22
N PHE A 121 3.82 -9.86 8.04
CA PHE A 121 5.02 -10.31 7.36
C PHE A 121 6.18 -10.40 8.34
N ILE A 122 6.98 -11.44 8.20
CA ILE A 122 8.07 -11.76 9.12
C ILE A 122 9.36 -11.90 8.31
N HIS A 123 10.37 -11.11 8.65
CA HIS A 123 11.72 -11.31 8.16
C HIS A 123 12.61 -11.76 9.30
N LYS A 124 13.41 -12.80 9.08
CA LYS A 124 14.37 -13.31 10.05
C LYS A 124 15.67 -13.65 9.33
N ASP A 125 16.76 -13.06 9.81
CA ASP A 125 18.12 -13.41 9.38
C ASP A 125 19.02 -13.68 10.59
N GLY A 126 20.32 -13.85 10.36
CA GLY A 126 21.29 -14.06 11.45
C GLY A 126 21.46 -12.87 12.40
N ARG A 127 20.96 -11.67 12.04
CA ARG A 127 21.04 -10.45 12.86
C ARG A 127 19.82 -10.28 13.75
N GLY A 128 18.64 -10.70 13.30
CA GLY A 128 17.42 -10.59 14.09
C GLY A 128 16.13 -10.84 13.33
N ILE A 129 15.03 -10.39 13.93
CA ILE A 129 13.67 -10.53 13.42
C ILE A 129 13.08 -9.13 13.20
N ILE A 130 12.37 -8.95 12.09
CA ILE A 130 11.45 -7.84 11.85
C ILE A 130 10.04 -8.41 11.69
N LEU A 131 9.09 -7.85 12.42
CA LEU A 131 7.66 -8.04 12.24
C LEU A 131 7.09 -6.79 11.57
N LEU A 132 6.37 -7.00 10.47
CA LEU A 132 5.73 -5.96 9.69
C LEU A 132 4.23 -6.24 9.62
N LEU A 133 3.44 -5.29 10.10
CA LEU A 133 1.99 -5.30 10.04
C LEU A 133 1.53 -4.29 8.98
N LYS A 134 0.83 -4.78 7.95
CA LYS A 134 0.23 -3.93 6.92
C LYS A 134 -1.24 -3.65 7.26
N TYR A 135 -1.61 -2.38 7.31
CA TYR A 135 -2.99 -1.93 7.50
C TYR A 135 -3.34 -0.80 6.53
N VAL A 136 -4.07 -1.14 5.45
CA VAL A 136 -4.46 -0.19 4.39
C VAL A 136 -3.23 0.59 3.88
N ASP A 137 -3.09 1.87 4.23
CA ASP A 137 -2.02 2.79 3.82
C ASP A 137 -0.90 2.93 4.87
N GLU A 138 -1.03 2.23 5.99
CA GLU A 138 -0.12 2.28 7.12
C GLU A 138 0.64 0.96 7.28
N ILE A 139 1.88 1.08 7.72
CA ILE A 139 2.77 -0.04 7.99
C ILE A 139 3.31 0.16 9.40
N ILE A 140 3.11 -0.83 10.27
CA ILE A 140 3.70 -0.88 11.61
C ILE A 140 4.85 -1.89 11.57
N LEU A 141 6.02 -1.47 12.06
CA LEU A 141 7.24 -2.25 12.08
C LEU A 141 7.76 -2.37 13.50
N THR A 142 8.19 -3.56 13.88
CA THR A 142 8.94 -3.79 15.11
C THR A 142 9.96 -4.89 14.89
N GLY A 143 10.96 -5.02 15.77
CA GLY A 143 11.96 -6.05 15.59
C GLY A 143 13.01 -6.09 16.69
N SER A 144 13.75 -7.20 16.70
CA SER A 144 14.74 -7.50 17.74
C SER A 144 16.06 -6.76 17.60
N HIS A 145 16.32 -6.15 16.44
CA HIS A 145 17.56 -5.46 16.15
C HIS A 145 17.28 -4.07 15.59
N LEU A 146 17.64 -3.03 16.34
CA LEU A 146 17.30 -1.65 16.00
C LEU A 146 17.93 -1.18 14.68
N MET A 147 19.21 -1.47 14.43
CA MET A 147 19.87 -1.07 13.17
C MET A 147 19.21 -1.71 11.95
N LEU A 148 18.96 -3.03 12.00
CA LEU A 148 18.24 -3.76 10.95
C LEU A 148 16.87 -3.12 10.66
N LEU A 149 16.13 -2.79 11.72
CA LEU A 149 14.84 -2.11 11.61
C LEU A 149 14.97 -0.73 10.96
N GLN A 150 15.96 0.07 11.37
CA GLN A 150 16.20 1.41 10.81
C GLN A 150 16.66 1.37 9.36
N GLU A 151 17.51 0.42 8.98
CA GLU A 151 17.93 0.18 7.59
C GLU A 151 16.71 -0.10 6.72
N PHE A 152 15.82 -0.99 7.18
CA PHE A 152 14.61 -1.33 6.45
C PHE A 152 13.63 -0.16 6.36
N ILE A 153 13.44 0.60 7.44
CA ILE A 153 12.60 1.81 7.45
C ILE A 153 13.12 2.84 6.46
N ARG A 154 14.44 3.08 6.43
CA ARG A 154 15.05 4.01 5.48
C ARG A 154 14.79 3.55 4.04
N TYR A 155 14.99 2.28 3.77
CA TYR A 155 14.74 1.71 2.46
C TYR A 155 13.28 1.85 2.01
N ILE A 156 12.32 1.54 2.88
CA ILE A 156 10.89 1.75 2.65
C ILE A 156 10.59 3.23 2.39
N ARG A 157 11.17 4.14 3.16
CA ARG A 157 10.98 5.58 2.96
C ARG A 157 11.53 6.03 1.62
N ASP A 158 12.70 5.56 1.20
CA ASP A 158 13.27 5.94 -0.11
C ASP A 158 12.36 5.49 -1.25
N ILE A 159 11.79 4.29 -1.18
CA ILE A 159 10.84 3.81 -2.20
C ILE A 159 9.63 4.72 -2.30
N PHE A 160 9.04 5.13 -1.17
CA PHE A 160 7.80 5.91 -1.14
C PHE A 160 7.99 7.43 -1.18
N ILE A 161 9.21 7.94 -0.99
CA ILE A 161 9.57 9.35 -1.13
C ILE A 161 10.07 9.64 -2.55
N THR A 162 10.91 8.78 -3.12
CA THR A 162 11.58 9.06 -4.42
C THR A 162 10.66 8.82 -5.62
N SER A 163 9.60 8.03 -5.50
CA SER A 163 8.73 7.70 -6.65
C SER A 163 7.53 8.64 -6.84
N LEU A 164 7.53 9.81 -6.21
CA LEU A 164 6.48 10.82 -6.41
C LEU A 164 6.96 12.25 -6.64
N ASP A 165 8.25 12.45 -6.93
CA ASP A 165 8.67 13.58 -7.75
C ASP A 165 8.38 13.26 -9.23
N LEU A 166 7.10 13.03 -9.56
CA LEU A 166 6.60 13.45 -10.86
C LEU A 166 6.44 14.96 -10.76
N SER A 167 7.58 15.66 -10.88
CA SER A 167 7.59 17.03 -11.35
C SER A 167 6.86 17.03 -12.68
N PHE A 168 5.59 17.43 -12.66
CA PHE A 168 4.94 17.94 -13.86
C PHE A 168 5.78 19.14 -14.31
N GLN A 169 6.55 18.97 -15.38
CA GLN A 169 7.05 20.08 -16.17
C GLN A 169 5.88 20.83 -16.80
#